data_AF-A0A1C3ESJ0-F1
#
_entry.id   AF-A0A1C3ESJ0-F1
#
_cell.length_a   1.000
_cell.length_b   1.000
_cell.length_c   1.000
_cell.angle_alpha   90.00
_cell.angle_beta   90.00
_cell.angle_gamma   90.00
#
_symmetry.space_group_name_H-M   'P 1'
#
loop_
_entity.id
_entity.type
_entity.pdbx_description
1 polymer ?
#
loop_
_entity_poly.entity_id
_entity_poly.type
_entity_poly.pdbx_seq_one_letter_code
_entity_poly.pdbx_strand_id
1 'polypeptide(L)'
;MSNRLSMLLSALWLILLSGQVVAEESLGFSQEDPVAVLEQHQEEKRTEINTHSQNLQVQHDTLATLINKRSNLNKVRSDLEIQRNRTRDRLDEQYRRLLERPDTTSLGQYQQDYLSAWQSLQENSDKIGNMDLLVSDQQKLVEDLKQQKQLLSNALDSIQEDMKLARVKRINQELSYKDSIELVHTITCDPNVTLAACSKQGKALTMQKAVDTFQSQLIDTLTETSLAKLHVGAVSFNIQVLNSNIVSSGFKGDSSYITRINVEMRSQPDEKVACVLLNFSDRYCLNQLQELAQSDDLNPNKHWINVKIRSNRFDDKVTINGVAYGSTPVEIMLPAGQHQLMVEKPGYQPYSRQMIMTKDSVIWANLEEIDNASKPGKRFSDQLSNNRKAPIMVVIKAGNYQIGQHAERPIKIVKPFSIATTPVTVKQFREFVSETNFVTDAENGLGCSALVYGKTKQLLNHSWRNPGFKQSDNSPVVCISRRDAMAYSNWLSRHTGHNYSLPSETQWEIAARGGSQSDYWWGDDIGVGRANTGWSGSAWSNKSTSPVASFPANPYGVYDTAGNVWEWSDSDMPVARGGAWSFSPGSARVSERLELKPESSANYLGFRVVRNI
;
A
#
# COMPACT_ATOMS: atom_id res chain seq x y z
N MET A 1 -34.95 -63.66 19.71
CA MET A 1 -36.35 -63.19 19.67
C MET A 1 -36.36 -61.73 20.08
N SER A 2 -36.92 -60.86 19.22
CA SER A 2 -37.68 -59.61 19.54
C SER A 2 -37.00 -58.55 20.43
N ASN A 3 -36.96 -57.23 20.20
CA ASN A 3 -37.46 -56.26 19.22
C ASN A 3 -36.72 -54.94 19.60
N ARG A 4 -36.02 -54.23 18.69
CA ARG A 4 -36.45 -52.99 18.00
C ARG A 4 -37.47 -52.11 18.75
N LEU A 5 -37.08 -50.88 19.11
CA LEU A 5 -37.64 -49.58 18.67
C LEU A 5 -37.27 -48.43 19.63
N SER A 6 -36.56 -47.41 19.12
CA SER A 6 -36.85 -45.96 19.24
C SER A 6 -35.57 -45.13 19.16
N MET A 7 -35.29 -44.59 17.97
CA MET A 7 -34.66 -43.29 17.74
C MET A 7 -34.62 -43.06 16.23
N LEU A 8 -35.42 -42.13 15.72
CA LEU A 8 -35.23 -41.39 14.46
C LEU A 8 -36.48 -40.53 14.21
N LEU A 9 -36.39 -39.23 14.51
CA LEU A 9 -37.26 -38.19 13.92
C LEU A 9 -36.72 -36.80 14.26
N SER A 10 -35.92 -36.23 13.37
CA SER A 10 -35.80 -34.79 13.09
C SER A 10 -34.70 -34.51 12.07
N ALA A 11 -34.95 -34.91 10.82
CA ALA A 11 -34.27 -34.36 9.66
C ALA A 11 -35.23 -34.49 8.49
N LEU A 12 -35.90 -33.38 8.15
CA LEU A 12 -36.36 -32.98 6.82
C LEU A 12 -37.35 -31.83 7.03
N TRP A 13 -36.98 -30.63 6.62
CA TRP A 13 -37.84 -29.72 5.84
C TRP A 13 -37.08 -28.45 5.50
N LEU A 14 -36.59 -28.44 4.27
CA LEU A 14 -36.22 -27.25 3.53
C LEU A 14 -36.87 -27.41 2.15
N ILE A 15 -37.46 -26.31 1.69
CA ILE A 15 -37.84 -25.99 0.30
C ILE A 15 -39.23 -26.46 -0.15
N LEU A 16 -40.19 -25.52 -0.10
CA LEU A 16 -41.02 -25.03 -1.22
C LEU A 16 -42.32 -24.41 -0.69
N LEU A 17 -42.34 -23.09 -0.53
CA LEU A 17 -43.58 -22.32 -0.54
C LEU A 17 -43.42 -21.17 -1.53
N SER A 18 -43.88 -21.43 -2.75
CA SER A 18 -44.31 -20.44 -3.72
C SER A 18 -45.49 -19.66 -3.13
N GLY A 19 -45.23 -18.45 -2.65
CA GLY A 19 -46.28 -17.48 -2.34
C GLY A 19 -46.36 -16.45 -3.46
N GLN A 20 -47.35 -16.60 -4.34
CA GLN A 20 -47.85 -15.47 -5.13
C GLN A 20 -48.53 -14.50 -4.15
N VAL A 21 -47.97 -13.30 -4.02
CA VAL A 21 -48.70 -12.16 -3.46
C VAL A 21 -49.00 -11.25 -4.63
N VAL A 22 -50.25 -11.30 -5.07
CA VAL A 22 -50.89 -10.18 -5.77
C VAL A 22 -51.14 -9.15 -4.68
N ALA A 23 -50.48 -7.99 -4.77
CA ALA A 23 -50.81 -6.84 -3.95
C ALA A 23 -51.46 -5.78 -4.84
N GLU A 24 -52.73 -5.52 -4.54
CA GLU A 24 -53.56 -4.46 -5.08
C GLU A 24 -52.90 -3.09 -4.91
N GLU A 25 -53.12 -2.23 -5.91
CA GLU A 25 -52.95 -0.79 -5.82
C GLU A 25 -53.70 -0.25 -4.60
N SER A 26 -52.97 0.25 -3.61
CA SER A 26 -53.51 1.23 -2.67
C SER A 26 -52.47 2.34 -2.44
N LEU A 27 -52.88 3.55 -2.82
CA LEU A 27 -52.18 4.81 -2.64
C LEU A 27 -51.96 5.09 -1.15
N GLY A 28 -50.70 5.17 -0.75
CA GLY A 28 -50.26 5.56 0.58
C GLY A 28 -48.74 5.68 0.65
N PHE A 29 -48.18 6.71 -0.01
CA PHE A 29 -46.76 7.04 0.08
C PHE A 29 -46.40 7.42 1.53
N SER A 30 -45.84 6.46 2.26
CA SER A 30 -44.85 6.75 3.30
C SER A 30 -43.52 6.20 2.79
N GLN A 31 -42.78 7.03 2.06
CA GLN A 31 -41.37 6.73 1.78
C GLN A 31 -40.62 6.95 3.10
N GLU A 32 -40.38 5.89 3.85
CA GLU A 32 -39.44 5.94 4.97
C GLU A 32 -38.04 6.30 4.45
N ASP A 33 -37.32 7.15 5.18
CA ASP A 33 -35.94 7.55 4.85
C ASP A 33 -35.03 6.30 4.87
N PRO A 34 -34.42 5.91 3.72
CA PRO A 34 -33.56 4.74 3.65
C PRO A 34 -32.40 4.75 4.65
N VAL A 35 -31.92 5.94 5.05
CA VAL A 35 -30.87 6.06 6.07
C VAL A 35 -31.41 5.66 7.45
N ALA A 36 -32.62 6.10 7.81
CA ALA A 36 -33.24 5.77 9.10
C ALA A 36 -33.51 4.27 9.25
N VAL A 37 -33.94 3.61 8.16
CA VAL A 37 -34.13 2.16 8.12
C VAL A 37 -32.81 1.42 8.35
N LEU A 38 -31.72 1.87 7.74
CA LEU A 38 -30.40 1.26 7.92
C LEU A 38 -29.82 1.53 9.32
N GLU A 39 -30.10 2.69 9.92
CA GLU A 39 -29.73 3.00 11.30
C GLU A 39 -30.42 2.06 12.30
N GLN A 40 -31.70 1.75 12.10
CA GLN A 40 -32.40 0.76 12.92
C GLN A 40 -31.76 -0.63 12.79
N HIS A 41 -31.52 -1.11 11.56
CA HIS A 41 -30.87 -2.41 11.34
C HIS A 41 -29.46 -2.46 11.95
N GLN A 42 -28.72 -1.35 11.92
CA GLN A 42 -27.41 -1.24 12.55
C GLN A 42 -27.51 -1.48 14.06
N GLU A 43 -28.49 -0.88 14.74
CA GLU A 43 -28.67 -1.01 16.18
C GLU A 43 -29.14 -2.41 16.59
N GLU A 44 -30.04 -3.01 15.80
CA GLU A 44 -30.44 -4.41 15.97
C GLU A 44 -29.23 -5.36 15.87
N LYS A 45 -28.38 -5.17 14.85
CA LYS A 45 -27.16 -5.97 14.68
C LYS A 45 -26.14 -5.76 15.79
N ARG A 46 -25.98 -4.53 16.29
CA ARG A 46 -25.13 -4.26 17.47
C ARG A 46 -25.62 -4.99 18.70
N THR A 47 -26.93 -5.00 18.93
CA THR A 47 -27.55 -5.72 20.05
C THR A 47 -27.32 -7.23 19.94
N GLU A 48 -27.45 -7.78 18.73
CA GLU A 48 -27.18 -9.19 18.44
C GLU A 48 -25.71 -9.57 18.70
N ILE A 49 -24.76 -8.73 18.28
CA ILE A 49 -23.32 -8.91 18.54
C ILE A 49 -23.01 -8.85 20.04
N ASN A 50 -23.62 -7.92 20.76
CA ASN A 50 -23.44 -7.79 22.21
C ASN A 50 -23.92 -9.04 22.94
N THR A 51 -25.11 -9.54 22.58
CA THR A 51 -25.68 -10.78 23.13
C THR A 51 -24.78 -11.98 22.84
N HIS A 52 -24.31 -12.13 21.60
CA HIS A 52 -23.36 -13.19 21.23
C HIS A 52 -22.03 -13.07 21.98
N SER A 53 -21.53 -11.85 22.19
CA SER A 53 -20.28 -11.61 22.92
C SER A 53 -20.38 -12.01 24.39
N GLN A 54 -21.52 -11.73 25.04
CA GLN A 54 -21.79 -12.16 26.41
C GLN A 54 -21.85 -13.69 26.50
N ASN A 55 -22.56 -14.36 25.58
CA ASN A 55 -22.62 -15.82 25.55
C ASN A 55 -21.23 -16.42 25.32
N LEU A 56 -20.46 -15.91 24.34
CA LEU A 56 -19.10 -16.34 24.07
C LEU A 56 -18.21 -16.23 25.32
N GLN A 57 -18.33 -15.14 26.10
CA GLN A 57 -17.59 -14.97 27.34
C GLN A 57 -17.93 -16.06 28.37
N VAL A 58 -19.22 -16.37 28.55
CA VAL A 58 -19.67 -17.43 29.46
C VAL A 58 -19.10 -18.80 29.04
N GLN A 59 -19.11 -19.11 27.75
CA GLN A 59 -18.54 -20.36 27.23
C GLN A 59 -17.02 -20.41 27.39
N HIS A 60 -16.33 -19.28 27.24
CA HIS A 60 -14.90 -19.16 27.45
C HIS A 60 -14.51 -19.37 28.94
N ASP A 61 -15.29 -18.81 29.87
CA ASP A 61 -15.08 -18.99 31.31
C ASP A 61 -15.34 -20.45 31.74
N THR A 62 -16.33 -21.08 31.12
CA THR A 62 -16.61 -22.51 31.29
C THR A 62 -15.42 -23.36 30.83
N LEU A 63 -14.85 -23.06 29.66
CA LEU A 63 -13.65 -23.74 29.15
C LEU A 63 -12.46 -23.58 30.11
N ALA A 64 -12.22 -22.36 30.61
CA ALA A 64 -11.15 -22.11 31.58
C ALA A 64 -11.32 -22.95 32.86
N THR A 65 -12.56 -23.09 33.33
CA THR A 65 -12.90 -23.93 34.48
C THR A 65 -12.61 -25.42 34.21
N LEU A 66 -12.98 -25.94 33.04
CA LEU A 66 -12.70 -27.33 32.65
C LEU A 66 -11.19 -27.60 32.53
N ILE A 67 -10.44 -26.69 31.93
CA ILE A 67 -8.97 -26.78 31.84
C ILE A 67 -8.33 -26.83 33.23
N ASN A 68 -8.82 -26.03 34.18
CA ASN A 68 -8.33 -26.05 35.56
C ASN A 68 -8.66 -27.37 36.27
N LYS A 69 -9.90 -27.89 36.13
CA LYS A 69 -10.28 -29.21 36.65
C LYS A 69 -9.38 -30.33 36.10
N ARG A 70 -9.12 -30.31 34.79
CA ARG A 70 -8.19 -31.24 34.14
C ARG A 70 -6.77 -31.13 34.71
N SER A 71 -6.28 -29.90 34.91
CA SER A 71 -4.97 -29.65 35.51
C SER A 71 -4.85 -30.27 36.90
N ASN A 72 -5.90 -30.14 37.73
CA ASN A 72 -5.93 -30.75 39.05
C ASN A 72 -5.96 -32.29 39.00
N LEU A 73 -6.71 -32.89 38.07
CA LEU A 73 -6.69 -34.34 37.86
C LEU A 73 -5.30 -34.85 37.45
N ASN A 74 -4.56 -34.10 36.65
CA ASN A 74 -3.18 -34.43 36.29
C ASN A 74 -2.22 -34.36 37.49
N LYS A 75 -2.42 -33.41 38.42
CA LYS A 75 -1.64 -33.37 39.68
C LYS A 75 -1.93 -34.61 40.52
N VAL A 76 -3.21 -34.95 40.70
CA VAL A 76 -3.61 -36.19 41.40
C VAL A 76 -3.02 -37.43 40.73
N ARG A 77 -2.98 -37.48 39.39
CA ARG A 77 -2.32 -38.57 38.65
C ARG A 77 -0.86 -38.71 39.06
N SER A 78 -0.13 -37.60 39.10
CA SER A 78 1.28 -37.59 39.50
C SER A 78 1.49 -38.15 40.91
N ASP A 79 0.64 -37.79 41.86
CA ASP A 79 0.70 -38.31 43.23
C ASP A 79 0.40 -39.81 43.29
N LEU A 80 -0.63 -40.25 42.55
CA LEU A 80 -1.00 -41.68 42.44
C LEU A 80 0.10 -42.51 41.76
N GLU A 81 0.80 -41.97 40.76
CA GLU A 81 1.95 -42.62 40.13
C GLU A 81 3.09 -42.83 41.14
N ILE A 82 3.37 -41.82 41.98
CA ILE A 82 4.35 -41.93 43.08
C ILE A 82 3.91 -43.01 44.08
N GLN A 83 2.64 -43.01 44.48
CA GLN A 83 2.12 -44.00 45.43
C GLN A 83 2.21 -45.42 44.87
N ARG A 84 1.80 -45.63 43.61
CA ARG A 84 1.91 -46.93 42.92
C ARG A 84 3.36 -47.40 42.83
N ASN A 85 4.30 -46.51 42.53
CA ASN A 85 5.73 -46.85 42.54
C ASN A 85 6.20 -47.29 43.93
N ARG A 86 5.80 -46.57 44.99
CA ARG A 86 6.17 -46.93 46.36
C ARG A 86 5.59 -48.28 46.80
N THR A 87 4.32 -48.57 46.47
CA THR A 87 3.71 -49.87 46.81
C THR A 87 4.32 -51.01 46.01
N ARG A 88 4.67 -50.78 44.73
CA ARG A 88 5.44 -51.72 43.91
C ARG A 88 6.79 -52.04 44.56
N ASP A 89 7.58 -51.02 44.90
CA ASP A 89 8.92 -51.23 45.46
C ASP A 89 8.87 -51.98 46.81
N ARG A 90 7.84 -51.72 47.63
CA ARG A 90 7.57 -52.47 48.87
C ARG A 90 7.19 -53.93 48.61
N LEU A 91 6.36 -54.18 47.61
CA LEU A 91 5.97 -55.53 47.20
C LEU A 91 7.19 -56.32 46.68
N ASP A 92 8.02 -55.71 45.83
CA ASP A 92 9.27 -56.28 45.32
C ASP A 92 10.24 -56.63 46.46
N GLU A 93 10.35 -55.78 47.46
CA GLU A 93 11.13 -56.04 48.67
C GLU A 93 10.63 -57.27 49.45
N GLN A 94 9.31 -57.45 49.58
CA GLN A 94 8.78 -58.65 50.25
C GLN A 94 8.96 -59.91 49.42
N TYR A 95 8.88 -59.84 48.09
CA TYR A 95 9.23 -60.97 47.22
C TYR A 95 10.69 -61.40 47.41
N ARG A 96 11.63 -60.45 47.55
CA ARG A 96 13.03 -60.77 47.86
C ARG A 96 13.16 -61.48 49.22
N ARG A 97 12.44 -61.02 50.24
CA ARG A 97 12.46 -61.66 51.58
C ARG A 97 11.84 -63.05 51.59
N LEU A 98 10.82 -63.31 50.76
CA LEU A 98 10.22 -64.63 50.62
C LEU A 98 11.24 -65.65 50.09
N LEU A 99 12.12 -65.24 49.16
CA LEU A 99 13.20 -66.10 48.65
C LEU A 99 14.23 -66.46 49.74
N GLU A 100 14.44 -65.57 50.72
CA GLU A 100 15.37 -65.78 51.84
C GLU A 100 14.73 -66.53 53.02
N ARG A 101 13.43 -66.32 53.28
CA ARG A 101 12.69 -66.84 54.44
C ARG A 101 11.25 -67.24 54.07
N PRO A 102 11.04 -68.47 53.56
CA PRO A 102 9.73 -68.91 53.05
C PRO A 102 8.65 -69.02 54.13
N ASP A 103 9.00 -69.52 55.31
CA ASP A 103 8.03 -69.95 56.33
C ASP A 103 7.43 -68.81 57.17
N THR A 104 7.92 -67.56 56.98
CA THR A 104 7.55 -66.41 57.82
C THR A 104 7.11 -65.16 57.05
N THR A 105 7.15 -65.19 55.71
CA THR A 105 6.87 -64.01 54.87
C THR A 105 5.48 -64.08 54.26
N SER A 106 4.58 -63.15 54.61
CA SER A 106 3.23 -63.03 54.03
C SER A 106 3.14 -61.90 53.01
N LEU A 107 2.70 -62.21 51.78
CA LEU A 107 2.61 -61.25 50.68
C LEU A 107 1.24 -60.59 50.51
N GLY A 108 0.18 -61.16 51.10
CA GLY A 108 -1.21 -60.80 50.76
C GLY A 108 -1.53 -59.32 50.90
N GLN A 109 -1.11 -58.68 51.99
CA GLN A 109 -1.36 -57.25 52.22
C GLN A 109 -0.64 -56.36 51.17
N TYR A 110 0.61 -56.67 50.85
CA TYR A 110 1.40 -55.88 49.89
C TYR A 110 0.89 -56.02 48.46
N GLN A 111 0.37 -57.20 48.10
CA GLN A 111 -0.31 -57.42 46.82
C GLN A 111 -1.60 -56.59 46.75
N GLN A 112 -2.40 -56.56 47.82
CA GLN A 112 -3.61 -55.74 47.90
C GLN A 112 -3.31 -54.24 47.83
N ASP A 113 -2.28 -53.77 48.54
CA ASP A 113 -1.86 -52.36 48.52
C ASP A 113 -1.42 -51.90 47.13
N TYR A 114 -0.69 -52.74 46.39
CA TYR A 114 -0.30 -52.44 45.01
C TYR A 114 -1.50 -52.44 44.06
N LEU A 115 -2.38 -53.44 44.15
CA LEU A 115 -3.60 -53.51 43.34
C LEU A 115 -4.51 -52.29 43.57
N SER A 116 -4.70 -51.88 44.82
CA SER A 116 -5.48 -50.69 45.17
C SER A 116 -4.89 -49.40 44.61
N ALA A 117 -3.56 -49.22 44.72
CA ALA A 117 -2.87 -48.07 44.14
C ALA A 117 -2.96 -48.03 42.61
N TRP A 118 -2.88 -49.20 41.96
CA TRP A 118 -3.05 -49.32 40.50
C TRP A 118 -4.48 -49.00 40.05
N GLN A 119 -5.50 -49.52 40.75
CA GLN A 119 -6.91 -49.21 40.48
C GLN A 119 -7.20 -47.70 40.61
N SER A 120 -6.71 -47.07 41.68
CA SER A 120 -6.88 -45.62 41.88
C SER A 120 -6.24 -44.79 40.75
N LEU A 121 -5.08 -45.21 40.25
CA LEU A 121 -4.42 -44.58 39.11
C LEU A 121 -5.23 -44.75 37.82
N GLN A 122 -5.77 -45.94 37.57
CA GLN A 122 -6.62 -46.21 36.41
C GLN A 122 -7.90 -45.38 36.46
N GLU A 123 -8.61 -45.34 37.59
CA GLU A 123 -9.81 -44.54 37.77
C GLU A 123 -9.55 -43.04 37.52
N ASN A 124 -8.42 -42.52 37.99
CA ASN A 124 -8.04 -41.14 37.71
C ASN A 124 -7.68 -40.91 36.23
N SER A 125 -7.07 -41.89 35.57
CA SER A 125 -6.79 -41.84 34.13
C SER A 125 -8.09 -41.78 33.30
N ASP A 126 -9.10 -42.57 33.66
CA ASP A 126 -10.41 -42.55 33.01
C ASP A 126 -11.12 -41.20 33.21
N LYS A 127 -11.02 -40.62 34.42
CA LYS A 127 -11.53 -39.25 34.70
C LYS A 127 -10.83 -38.20 33.84
N ILE A 128 -9.53 -38.31 33.60
CA ILE A 128 -8.79 -37.41 32.71
C ILE A 128 -9.29 -37.56 31.26
N GLY A 129 -9.43 -38.79 30.76
CA GLY A 129 -9.94 -39.04 29.40
C GLY A 129 -11.32 -38.42 29.18
N ASN A 130 -12.24 -38.60 30.13
CA ASN A 130 -13.57 -37.97 30.08
C ASN A 130 -13.49 -36.43 30.13
N MET A 131 -12.57 -35.89 30.94
CA MET A 131 -12.36 -34.43 31.02
C MET A 131 -11.77 -33.86 29.73
N ASP A 132 -10.87 -34.59 29.06
CA ASP A 132 -10.30 -34.18 27.78
C ASP A 132 -11.36 -34.11 26.68
N LEU A 133 -12.33 -35.03 26.66
CA LEU A 133 -13.49 -34.97 25.76
C LEU A 133 -14.31 -33.70 26.02
N LEU A 134 -14.66 -33.41 27.28
CA LEU A 134 -15.41 -32.20 27.65
C LEU A 134 -14.66 -30.91 27.28
N VAL A 135 -13.35 -30.86 27.51
CA VAL A 135 -12.51 -29.71 27.11
C VAL A 135 -12.52 -29.55 25.59
N SER A 136 -12.36 -30.64 24.83
CA SER A 136 -12.39 -30.61 23.37
C SER A 136 -13.73 -30.13 22.81
N ASP A 137 -14.85 -30.66 23.32
CA ASP A 137 -16.19 -30.26 22.89
C ASP A 137 -16.47 -28.78 23.22
N GLN A 138 -16.09 -28.33 24.41
CA GLN A 138 -16.23 -26.93 24.80
C GLN A 138 -15.33 -25.99 23.98
N GLN A 139 -14.11 -26.43 23.63
CA GLN A 139 -13.23 -25.67 22.73
C GLN A 139 -13.86 -25.48 21.36
N LYS A 140 -14.46 -26.53 20.80
CA LYS A 140 -15.16 -26.46 19.51
C LYS A 140 -16.33 -25.48 19.57
N LEU A 141 -17.15 -25.54 20.62
CA LEU A 141 -18.27 -24.62 20.81
C LEU A 141 -17.81 -23.14 20.88
N VAL A 142 -16.74 -22.87 21.62
CA VAL A 142 -16.16 -21.51 21.71
C VAL A 142 -15.67 -21.03 20.34
N GLU A 143 -15.08 -21.91 19.53
CA GLU A 143 -14.62 -21.56 18.19
C GLU A 143 -15.78 -21.29 17.23
N ASP A 144 -16.83 -22.12 17.25
CA ASP A 144 -18.03 -21.92 16.44
C ASP A 144 -18.71 -20.56 16.78
N LEU A 145 -18.81 -20.22 18.07
CA LEU A 145 -19.36 -18.92 18.51
C LEU A 145 -18.49 -17.72 18.10
N LYS A 146 -17.16 -17.87 18.05
CA LYS A 146 -16.27 -16.82 17.53
C LYS A 146 -16.53 -16.59 16.03
N GLN A 147 -16.67 -17.66 15.26
CA GLN A 147 -16.96 -17.57 13.83
C GLN A 147 -18.30 -16.89 13.57
N GLN A 148 -19.34 -17.25 14.34
CA GLN A 148 -20.66 -16.59 14.25
C GLN A 148 -20.57 -15.09 14.58
N LYS A 149 -19.86 -14.71 15.65
CA LYS A 149 -19.62 -13.31 15.98
C LYS A 149 -18.92 -12.56 14.85
N GLN A 150 -17.94 -13.19 14.18
CA GLN A 150 -17.25 -12.58 13.05
C GLN A 150 -18.19 -12.33 11.86
N LEU A 151 -19.09 -13.27 11.55
CA LEU A 151 -20.09 -13.10 10.50
C LEU A 151 -21.03 -11.93 10.79
N LEU A 152 -21.47 -11.80 12.05
CA LEU A 152 -22.30 -10.66 12.48
C LEU A 152 -21.54 -9.33 12.38
N SER A 153 -20.24 -9.30 12.72
CA SER A 153 -19.40 -8.12 12.56
C SER A 153 -19.27 -7.71 11.09
N ASN A 154 -19.05 -8.66 10.19
CA ASN A 154 -18.96 -8.39 8.75
C ASN A 154 -20.29 -7.84 8.20
N ALA A 155 -21.43 -8.35 8.68
CA ALA A 155 -22.75 -7.84 8.30
C ALA A 155 -22.95 -6.40 8.79
N LEU A 156 -22.49 -6.07 10.00
CA LEU A 156 -22.53 -4.70 10.53
C LEU A 156 -21.67 -3.74 9.68
N ASP A 157 -20.48 -4.17 9.25
CA ASP A 157 -19.61 -3.39 8.37
C ASP A 157 -20.26 -3.13 7.01
N SER A 158 -20.95 -4.13 6.44
CA SER A 158 -21.72 -3.96 5.20
C SER A 158 -22.82 -2.91 5.34
N ILE A 159 -23.60 -2.96 6.41
CA ILE A 159 -24.65 -1.97 6.70
C ILE A 159 -24.05 -0.56 6.80
N GLN A 160 -22.88 -0.41 7.40
CA GLN A 160 -22.19 0.89 7.47
C GLN A 160 -21.76 1.42 6.10
N GLU A 161 -21.34 0.55 5.19
CA GLU A 161 -21.02 0.94 3.82
C GLU A 161 -22.27 1.34 3.03
N ASP A 162 -23.37 0.58 3.17
CA ASP A 162 -24.66 0.88 2.55
C ASP A 162 -25.25 2.20 3.06
N MET A 163 -25.09 2.48 4.37
CA MET A 163 -25.50 3.76 4.96
C MET A 163 -24.78 4.96 4.33
N LYS A 164 -23.48 4.84 4.01
CA LYS A 164 -22.74 5.92 3.35
C LYS A 164 -23.30 6.19 1.96
N LEU A 165 -23.62 5.14 1.20
CA LEU A 165 -24.24 5.26 -0.12
C LEU A 165 -25.64 5.88 -0.03
N ALA A 166 -26.46 5.45 0.93
CA ALA A 166 -27.80 5.99 1.16
C ALA A 166 -27.76 7.49 1.52
N ARG A 167 -26.82 7.91 2.38
CA ARG A 167 -26.61 9.31 2.74
C ARG A 167 -26.18 10.16 1.55
N VAL A 168 -25.25 9.67 0.72
CA VAL A 168 -24.84 10.35 -0.52
C VAL A 168 -26.01 10.54 -1.46
N LYS A 169 -26.81 9.49 -1.67
CA LYS A 169 -28.00 9.53 -2.54
C LYS A 169 -29.02 10.56 -2.04
N ARG A 170 -29.28 10.58 -0.72
CA ARG A 170 -30.16 11.54 -0.06
C ARG A 170 -29.68 12.98 -0.27
N ILE A 171 -28.41 13.27 0.02
CA ILE A 171 -27.84 14.62 -0.19
C ILE A 171 -27.87 15.02 -1.67
N ASN A 172 -27.57 14.11 -2.61
CA ASN A 172 -27.68 14.42 -4.05
C ASN A 172 -29.11 14.79 -4.49
N GLN A 173 -30.13 14.16 -3.90
CA GLN A 173 -31.53 14.49 -4.15
C GLN A 173 -31.89 15.87 -3.58
N GLU A 174 -31.48 16.15 -2.33
CA GLU A 174 -31.71 17.45 -1.68
C GLU A 174 -30.98 18.61 -2.39
N LEU A 175 -29.78 18.34 -2.92
CA LEU A 175 -28.99 19.30 -3.68
C LEU A 175 -29.55 19.63 -5.06
N SER A 176 -30.47 18.83 -5.59
CA SER A 176 -31.19 19.09 -6.84
C SER A 176 -32.37 20.03 -6.59
N TYR A 177 -32.06 21.22 -6.05
CA TYR A 177 -33.01 22.19 -5.55
C TYR A 177 -33.35 23.25 -6.60
N LYS A 178 -34.62 23.63 -6.65
CA LYS A 178 -35.12 24.68 -7.54
C LYS A 178 -36.10 25.55 -6.76
N ASP A 179 -35.86 26.85 -6.75
CA ASP A 179 -36.68 27.81 -6.00
C ASP A 179 -36.59 29.23 -6.58
N SER A 180 -37.50 30.12 -6.16
CA SER A 180 -37.54 31.52 -6.54
C SER A 180 -37.31 32.43 -5.35
N ILE A 181 -36.37 33.37 -5.48
CA ILE A 181 -36.05 34.33 -4.42
C ILE A 181 -36.45 35.73 -4.85
N GLU A 182 -37.25 36.38 -4.01
CA GLU A 182 -37.48 37.81 -4.07
C GLU A 182 -36.65 38.52 -3.00
N LEU A 183 -35.84 39.50 -3.39
CA LEU A 183 -35.07 40.30 -2.43
C LEU A 183 -34.90 41.76 -2.86
N VAL A 184 -34.56 42.58 -1.86
CA VAL A 184 -34.26 44.02 -2.02
C VAL A 184 -32.83 44.29 -1.55
N HIS A 185 -32.03 44.96 -2.37
CA HIS A 185 -30.67 45.39 -2.03
C HIS A 185 -30.52 46.87 -2.34
N THR A 186 -29.94 47.62 -1.40
CA THR A 186 -29.53 49.02 -1.59
C THR A 186 -28.02 49.13 -1.57
N ILE A 187 -27.43 49.77 -2.58
CA ILE A 187 -26.00 50.08 -2.64
C ILE A 187 -25.78 51.59 -2.52
N THR A 188 -24.60 51.99 -2.05
CA THR A 188 -24.16 53.39 -2.08
C THR A 188 -23.29 53.60 -3.33
N CYS A 189 -23.60 54.62 -4.12
CA CYS A 189 -22.87 55.00 -5.31
C CYS A 189 -21.58 55.75 -4.95
N ASP A 190 -20.49 55.42 -5.62
CA ASP A 190 -19.26 56.21 -5.56
C ASP A 190 -19.51 57.57 -6.25
N PRO A 191 -19.14 58.71 -5.61
CA PRO A 191 -19.31 60.03 -6.22
C PRO A 191 -18.54 60.21 -7.54
N ASN A 192 -17.53 59.38 -7.82
CA ASN A 192 -16.70 59.45 -9.02
C ASN A 192 -17.25 58.63 -10.20
N VAL A 193 -18.36 57.89 -10.04
CA VAL A 193 -18.97 57.13 -11.14
C VAL A 193 -20.25 57.78 -11.64
N THR A 194 -20.59 57.54 -12.91
CA THR A 194 -21.85 58.03 -13.48
C THR A 194 -23.05 57.31 -12.85
N LEU A 195 -24.21 57.97 -12.83
CA LEU A 195 -25.45 57.37 -12.34
C LEU A 195 -25.82 56.08 -13.12
N ALA A 196 -25.54 56.04 -14.43
CA ALA A 196 -25.73 54.86 -15.24
C ALA A 196 -24.80 53.69 -14.83
N ALA A 197 -23.54 54.00 -14.51
CA ALA A 197 -22.59 53.02 -14.01
C ALA A 197 -23.02 52.49 -12.62
N CYS A 198 -23.45 53.37 -11.71
CA CYS A 198 -23.97 52.96 -10.41
C CYS A 198 -25.24 52.09 -10.53
N SER A 199 -26.18 52.46 -11.41
CA SER A 199 -27.38 51.64 -11.67
C SER A 199 -27.04 50.23 -12.16
N LYS A 200 -26.09 50.12 -13.11
CA LYS A 200 -25.61 48.82 -13.62
C LYS A 200 -24.95 48.00 -12.50
N GLN A 201 -24.12 48.64 -11.69
CA GLN A 201 -23.47 48.01 -10.54
C GLN A 201 -24.49 47.53 -9.49
N GLY A 202 -25.49 48.34 -9.17
CA GLY A 202 -26.55 47.98 -8.22
C GLY A 202 -27.34 46.76 -8.67
N LYS A 203 -27.69 46.68 -9.96
CA LYS A 203 -28.36 45.48 -10.52
C LYS A 203 -27.48 44.23 -10.43
N ALA A 204 -26.19 44.34 -10.75
CA ALA A 204 -25.24 43.23 -10.68
C ALA A 204 -25.02 42.73 -9.24
N LEU A 205 -24.79 43.64 -8.28
CA LEU A 205 -24.61 43.30 -6.88
C LEU A 205 -25.90 42.74 -6.24
N THR A 206 -27.07 43.18 -6.69
CA THR A 206 -28.35 42.59 -6.25
C THR A 206 -28.50 41.16 -6.75
N MET A 207 -28.13 40.88 -8.00
CA MET A 207 -28.11 39.52 -8.54
C MET A 207 -27.12 38.62 -7.79
N GLN A 208 -25.91 39.12 -7.49
CA GLN A 208 -24.94 38.38 -6.69
C GLN A 208 -25.49 38.03 -5.31
N LYS A 209 -26.10 38.99 -4.61
CA LYS A 209 -26.77 38.77 -3.31
C LYS A 209 -27.86 37.71 -3.40
N ALA A 210 -28.60 37.62 -4.51
CA ALA A 210 -29.64 36.61 -4.71
C ALA A 210 -29.06 35.21 -4.86
N VAL A 211 -27.96 35.06 -5.62
CA VAL A 211 -27.24 33.79 -5.74
C VAL A 211 -26.68 33.36 -4.38
N ASP A 212 -26.07 34.27 -3.62
CA ASP A 212 -25.53 33.97 -2.28
C ASP A 212 -26.63 33.54 -1.30
N THR A 213 -27.80 34.21 -1.37
CA THR A 213 -28.96 33.88 -0.53
C THR A 213 -29.53 32.50 -0.89
N PHE A 214 -29.64 32.19 -2.18
CA PHE A 214 -30.07 30.87 -2.66
C PHE A 214 -29.13 29.77 -2.21
N GLN A 215 -27.82 29.99 -2.35
CA GLN A 215 -26.82 29.04 -1.89
C GLN A 215 -26.95 28.79 -0.39
N SER A 216 -27.15 29.85 0.41
CA SER A 216 -27.30 29.72 1.86
C SER A 216 -28.55 28.92 2.24
N GLN A 217 -29.69 29.22 1.61
CA GLN A 217 -30.94 28.47 1.81
C GLN A 217 -30.81 27.00 1.42
N LEU A 218 -30.17 26.71 0.28
CA LEU A 218 -29.89 25.35 -0.18
C LEU A 218 -29.09 24.54 0.87
N ILE A 219 -28.08 25.16 1.48
CA ILE A 219 -27.25 24.49 2.49
C ILE A 219 -28.03 24.29 3.79
N ASP A 220 -28.83 25.28 4.19
CA ASP A 220 -29.58 25.26 5.45
C ASP A 220 -30.69 24.20 5.46
N THR A 221 -31.23 23.84 4.30
CA THR A 221 -32.30 22.84 4.14
C THR A 221 -31.82 21.40 4.04
N LEU A 222 -30.50 21.14 3.99
CA LEU A 222 -29.97 19.78 3.93
C LEU A 222 -30.28 19.00 5.22
N THR A 223 -30.49 17.69 5.10
CA THR A 223 -30.66 16.82 6.29
C THR A 223 -29.41 16.77 7.15
N GLU A 224 -28.23 17.02 6.57
CA GLU A 224 -26.93 16.99 7.24
C GLU A 224 -26.20 18.35 7.22
N THR A 225 -26.97 19.44 7.38
CA THR A 225 -26.49 20.83 7.31
C THR A 225 -25.23 21.10 8.13
N SER A 226 -25.15 20.60 9.37
CA SER A 226 -24.00 20.83 10.25
C SER A 226 -22.68 20.33 9.65
N LEU A 227 -22.72 19.18 8.97
CA LEU A 227 -21.55 18.58 8.33
C LEU A 227 -21.27 19.27 6.99
N ALA A 228 -22.31 19.52 6.18
CA ALA A 228 -22.18 20.20 4.91
C ALA A 228 -21.55 21.61 5.04
N LYS A 229 -21.91 22.37 6.07
CA LYS A 229 -21.34 23.71 6.35
C LYS A 229 -19.82 23.70 6.60
N LEU A 230 -19.25 22.61 7.09
CA LEU A 230 -17.80 22.49 7.30
C LEU A 230 -17.03 22.39 5.98
N HIS A 231 -17.68 21.89 4.93
CA HIS A 231 -17.03 21.54 3.66
C HIS A 231 -17.54 22.36 2.46
N VAL A 232 -18.50 23.26 2.68
CA VAL A 232 -19.11 24.10 1.64
C VAL A 232 -18.08 24.91 0.82
N GLY A 233 -17.00 25.38 1.46
CA GLY A 233 -15.97 26.17 0.77
C GLY A 233 -15.15 25.40 -0.27
N ALA A 234 -15.26 24.07 -0.29
CA ALA A 234 -14.55 23.20 -1.22
C ALA A 234 -15.40 22.75 -2.42
N VAL A 235 -16.65 23.19 -2.53
CA VAL A 235 -17.60 22.75 -3.55
C VAL A 235 -18.25 23.90 -4.32
N SER A 236 -18.66 23.63 -5.56
CA SER A 236 -19.52 24.52 -6.35
C SER A 236 -20.88 23.85 -6.54
N PHE A 237 -21.96 24.60 -6.29
CA PHE A 237 -23.33 24.13 -6.49
C PHE A 237 -23.84 24.35 -7.92
N ASN A 238 -23.03 24.99 -8.78
CA ASN A 238 -23.36 25.33 -10.18
C ASN A 238 -24.78 25.90 -10.31
N ILE A 239 -25.04 26.99 -9.58
CA ILE A 239 -26.36 27.62 -9.55
C ILE A 239 -26.64 28.30 -10.89
N GLN A 240 -27.70 27.86 -11.56
CA GLN A 240 -28.18 28.42 -12.81
C GLN A 240 -29.36 29.35 -12.54
N VAL A 241 -29.27 30.59 -13.03
CA VAL A 241 -30.41 31.51 -13.07
C VAL A 241 -31.26 31.14 -14.28
N LEU A 242 -32.47 30.66 -14.03
CA LEU A 242 -33.42 30.28 -15.08
C LEU A 242 -34.20 31.50 -15.59
N ASN A 243 -34.60 32.36 -14.65
CA ASN A 243 -35.36 33.58 -14.94
C ASN A 243 -34.96 34.68 -13.95
N SER A 244 -34.94 35.93 -14.40
CA SER A 244 -34.69 37.08 -13.54
C SER A 244 -35.47 38.30 -13.99
N ASN A 245 -36.28 38.85 -13.08
CA ASN A 245 -37.09 40.03 -13.33
C ASN A 245 -36.78 41.13 -12.30
N ILE A 246 -36.46 42.32 -12.78
CA ILE A 246 -36.34 43.50 -11.92
C ILE A 246 -37.74 44.05 -11.68
N VAL A 247 -38.23 43.90 -10.45
CA VAL A 247 -39.56 44.36 -10.04
C VAL A 247 -39.57 45.89 -9.92
N SER A 248 -38.52 46.47 -9.33
CA SER A 248 -38.32 47.91 -9.27
C SER A 248 -36.85 48.27 -9.07
N SER A 249 -36.42 49.42 -9.60
CA SER A 249 -35.08 49.95 -9.31
C SER A 249 -35.03 51.46 -9.47
N GLY A 250 -34.26 52.16 -8.63
CA GLY A 250 -34.12 53.61 -8.73
C GLY A 250 -33.20 54.22 -7.67
N PHE A 251 -32.95 55.52 -7.80
CA PHE A 251 -32.22 56.28 -6.79
C PHE A 251 -33.14 56.62 -5.63
N LYS A 252 -32.60 56.51 -4.41
CA LYS A 252 -33.26 56.90 -3.17
C LYS A 252 -32.35 57.92 -2.46
N GLY A 253 -32.69 59.20 -2.57
CA GLY A 253 -31.81 60.28 -2.13
C GLY A 253 -30.60 60.49 -3.06
N ASP A 254 -29.55 61.14 -2.55
CA ASP A 254 -28.49 61.69 -3.40
C ASP A 254 -27.40 60.69 -3.79
N SER A 255 -27.29 59.56 -3.08
CA SER A 255 -26.16 58.64 -3.23
C SER A 255 -26.51 57.16 -3.15
N SER A 256 -27.78 56.77 -2.97
CA SER A 256 -28.17 55.36 -2.82
C SER A 256 -29.01 54.85 -3.98
N TYR A 257 -28.73 53.63 -4.43
CA TYR A 257 -29.47 52.96 -5.50
C TYR A 257 -30.10 51.67 -4.97
N ILE A 258 -31.43 51.57 -5.05
CA ILE A 258 -32.20 50.42 -4.59
C ILE A 258 -32.65 49.57 -5.78
N THR A 259 -32.54 48.25 -5.64
CA THR A 259 -33.03 47.27 -6.62
C THR A 259 -33.84 46.20 -5.90
N ARG A 260 -35.04 45.90 -6.41
CA ARG A 260 -35.85 44.74 -6.05
C ARG A 260 -35.89 43.78 -7.23
N ILE A 261 -35.51 42.53 -7.02
CA ILE A 261 -35.51 41.48 -8.05
C ILE A 261 -36.25 40.24 -7.57
N ASN A 262 -36.85 39.52 -8.51
CA ASN A 262 -37.33 38.17 -8.35
C ASN A 262 -36.53 37.27 -9.32
N VAL A 263 -35.89 36.23 -8.79
CA VAL A 263 -34.97 35.36 -9.53
C VAL A 263 -35.32 33.90 -9.27
N GLU A 264 -35.57 33.15 -10.34
CA GLU A 264 -35.76 31.69 -10.31
C GLU A 264 -34.42 31.00 -10.58
N MET A 265 -33.99 30.12 -9.68
CA MET A 265 -32.69 29.46 -9.74
C MET A 265 -32.82 27.94 -9.56
N ARG A 266 -31.85 27.22 -10.10
CA ARG A 266 -31.69 25.78 -9.91
C ARG A 266 -30.23 25.46 -9.59
N SER A 267 -29.97 24.64 -8.58
CA SER A 267 -28.65 24.06 -8.36
C SER A 267 -28.47 22.79 -9.22
N GLN A 268 -27.30 22.66 -9.83
CA GLN A 268 -26.93 21.47 -10.60
C GLN A 268 -25.50 21.04 -10.25
N PRO A 269 -25.26 20.59 -9.00
CA PRO A 269 -23.93 20.26 -8.54
C PRO A 269 -23.35 19.06 -9.30
N ASP A 270 -22.02 19.00 -9.35
CA ASP A 270 -21.31 17.85 -9.90
C ASP A 270 -21.51 16.59 -9.03
N GLU A 271 -21.39 15.40 -9.62
CA GLU A 271 -21.66 14.11 -8.97
C GLU A 271 -20.92 13.90 -7.63
N LYS A 272 -19.77 14.57 -7.44
CA LYS A 272 -18.92 14.45 -6.24
C LYS A 272 -19.31 15.37 -5.08
N VAL A 273 -20.17 16.37 -5.30
CA VAL A 273 -20.45 17.41 -4.30
C VAL A 273 -21.00 16.81 -3.01
N ALA A 274 -21.92 15.84 -3.08
CA ALA A 274 -22.43 15.16 -1.89
C ALA A 274 -21.33 14.47 -1.07
N CYS A 275 -20.35 13.81 -1.70
CA CYS A 275 -19.25 13.18 -0.98
C CYS A 275 -18.33 14.19 -0.31
N VAL A 276 -18.02 15.30 -0.98
CA VAL A 276 -17.19 16.35 -0.38
C VAL A 276 -17.92 16.96 0.82
N LEU A 277 -19.23 17.24 0.70
CA LEU A 277 -20.04 17.76 1.81
C LEU A 277 -20.13 16.79 2.99
N LEU A 278 -20.18 15.48 2.73
CA LEU A 278 -20.22 14.43 3.75
C LEU A 278 -18.83 13.97 4.24
N ASN A 279 -17.74 14.54 3.69
CA ASN A 279 -16.37 14.10 3.91
C ASN A 279 -16.14 12.60 3.62
N PHE A 280 -16.76 12.10 2.55
CA PHE A 280 -16.61 10.73 2.07
C PHE A 280 -15.64 10.66 0.89
N SER A 281 -15.03 9.49 0.72
CA SER A 281 -14.19 9.20 -0.45
C SER A 281 -15.01 9.26 -1.74
N ASP A 282 -14.41 9.73 -2.83
CA ASP A 282 -15.02 9.78 -4.17
C ASP A 282 -15.69 8.47 -4.61
N ARG A 283 -15.26 7.32 -4.10
CA ARG A 283 -15.81 5.99 -4.43
C ARG A 283 -17.32 5.87 -4.15
N TYR A 284 -17.87 6.66 -3.24
CA TYR A 284 -19.30 6.62 -2.90
C TYR A 284 -20.16 7.53 -3.78
N CYS A 285 -19.54 8.41 -4.58
CA CYS A 285 -20.22 9.35 -5.48
C CYS A 285 -19.99 9.07 -6.96
N LEU A 286 -19.06 8.18 -7.29
CA LEU A 286 -18.91 7.67 -8.64
C LEU A 286 -20.03 6.67 -8.88
N ASN A 287 -20.92 7.00 -9.83
CA ASN A 287 -22.08 6.21 -10.20
C ASN A 287 -21.78 4.69 -10.28
N GLN A 288 -22.27 3.93 -9.29
CA GLN A 288 -22.67 2.54 -9.51
C GLN A 288 -23.98 2.55 -10.30
N LEU A 289 -23.94 2.90 -11.59
CA LEU A 289 -25.06 2.67 -12.50
C LEU A 289 -25.00 1.23 -13.01
N GLN A 290 -25.48 0.31 -12.17
CA GLN A 290 -25.89 -1.03 -12.59
C GLN A 290 -27.43 -1.20 -12.51
N GLU A 291 -28.17 -0.12 -12.32
CA GLU A 291 -29.63 -0.08 -12.46
C GLU A 291 -29.98 1.03 -13.46
N LEU A 292 -30.89 0.72 -14.41
CA LEU A 292 -31.31 1.49 -15.60
C LEU A 292 -30.75 1.04 -16.96
N ALA A 293 -30.27 -0.20 -17.10
CA ALA A 293 -30.19 -0.87 -18.41
C ALA A 293 -31.50 -1.60 -18.74
N GLN A 294 -32.61 -0.87 -18.74
CA GLN A 294 -33.87 -1.28 -19.37
C GLN A 294 -34.53 -0.04 -19.99
N SER A 295 -34.06 0.32 -21.18
CA SER A 295 -34.93 0.85 -22.22
C SER A 295 -34.20 0.77 -23.55
N ASP A 296 -34.70 -0.13 -24.40
CA ASP A 296 -34.45 -0.13 -25.83
C ASP A 296 -34.99 1.16 -26.42
N ASP A 297 -34.11 2.03 -26.91
CA ASP A 297 -34.24 2.63 -28.25
C ASP A 297 -32.90 3.34 -28.57
N LEU A 298 -32.42 3.19 -29.81
CA LEU A 298 -32.13 4.33 -30.69
C LEU A 298 -31.23 3.96 -31.89
N ASN A 299 -31.81 4.31 -33.04
CA ASN A 299 -31.34 4.27 -34.42
C ASN A 299 -29.98 5.01 -34.65
N PRO A 300 -29.00 4.45 -35.40
CA PRO A 300 -27.62 4.96 -35.47
C PRO A 300 -27.38 6.26 -36.24
N ASN A 301 -28.40 6.89 -36.85
CA ASN A 301 -28.19 7.98 -37.83
C ASN A 301 -28.64 9.40 -37.41
N LYS A 302 -28.91 9.66 -36.12
CA LYS A 302 -29.28 11.02 -35.66
C LYS A 302 -28.70 11.49 -34.33
N HIS A 303 -27.90 10.68 -33.64
CA HIS A 303 -27.30 11.08 -32.38
C HIS A 303 -25.89 11.61 -32.61
N TRP A 304 -25.76 12.93 -32.58
CA TRP A 304 -24.46 13.58 -32.44
C TRP A 304 -24.16 13.75 -30.96
N ILE A 305 -22.98 13.33 -30.58
CA ILE A 305 -22.52 13.21 -29.20
C ILE A 305 -21.43 14.24 -29.01
N ASN A 306 -21.54 15.00 -27.93
CA ASN A 306 -20.48 15.93 -27.55
C ASN A 306 -19.34 15.14 -26.89
N VAL A 307 -18.17 15.20 -27.52
CA VAL A 307 -16.95 14.58 -27.02
C VAL A 307 -15.96 15.67 -26.64
N LYS A 308 -15.67 15.75 -25.34
CA LYS A 308 -14.65 16.64 -24.81
C LYS A 308 -13.35 15.88 -24.63
N ILE A 309 -12.35 16.19 -25.43
CA ILE A 309 -11.03 15.56 -25.32
C ILE A 309 -10.14 16.48 -24.50
N ARG A 310 -9.62 15.92 -23.42
CA ARG A 310 -8.70 16.61 -22.51
C ARG A 310 -7.44 15.81 -22.40
N SER A 311 -6.33 16.49 -22.22
CA SER A 311 -5.05 15.87 -21.96
C SER A 311 -4.50 16.38 -20.65
N ASN A 312 -3.64 15.59 -20.04
CA ASN A 312 -2.81 16.05 -18.93
C ASN A 312 -1.76 17.10 -19.36
N ARG A 313 -1.67 17.42 -20.67
CA ARG A 313 -0.80 18.46 -21.25
C ARG A 313 -1.58 19.45 -22.09
N PHE A 314 -1.09 20.68 -22.14
CA PHE A 314 -1.55 21.74 -23.04
C PHE A 314 -0.69 21.75 -24.32
N ASP A 315 -1.09 22.42 -25.41
CA ASP A 315 -0.39 22.47 -26.71
C ASP A 315 -0.04 21.08 -27.31
N ASP A 316 -1.00 20.16 -27.28
CA ASP A 316 -0.95 18.89 -28.01
C ASP A 316 -1.77 18.96 -29.31
N LYS A 317 -1.80 17.88 -30.08
CA LYS A 317 -2.50 17.78 -31.36
C LYS A 317 -3.49 16.63 -31.30
N VAL A 318 -4.77 16.94 -31.46
CA VAL A 318 -5.87 15.97 -31.46
C VAL A 318 -6.26 15.65 -32.90
N THR A 319 -6.32 14.37 -33.22
CA THR A 319 -6.82 13.85 -34.51
C THR A 319 -7.85 12.73 -34.28
N ILE A 320 -8.93 12.72 -35.07
CA ILE A 320 -9.96 11.68 -35.01
C ILE A 320 -10.27 11.20 -36.40
N ASN A 321 -10.22 9.88 -36.61
CA ASN A 321 -10.35 9.26 -37.93
C ASN A 321 -9.42 9.90 -38.99
N GLY A 322 -8.25 10.40 -38.56
CA GLY A 322 -7.27 11.08 -39.40
C GLY A 322 -7.48 12.59 -39.61
N VAL A 323 -8.57 13.18 -39.11
CA VAL A 323 -8.87 14.63 -39.23
C VAL A 323 -8.38 15.38 -38.00
N ALA A 324 -7.71 16.52 -38.17
CA ALA A 324 -7.14 17.32 -37.07
C ALA A 324 -8.12 18.36 -36.53
N TYR A 325 -8.25 18.43 -35.19
CA TYR A 325 -9.21 19.30 -34.49
C TYR A 325 -8.56 20.35 -33.58
N GLY A 326 -7.23 20.47 -33.59
CA GLY A 326 -6.49 21.45 -32.77
C GLY A 326 -5.86 20.81 -31.53
N SER A 327 -5.72 21.59 -30.45
CA SER A 327 -5.11 21.16 -29.19
C SER A 327 -6.15 21.00 -28.09
N THR A 328 -5.88 20.11 -27.13
CA THR A 328 -6.75 19.95 -25.96
C THR A 328 -6.68 21.19 -25.03
N PRO A 329 -7.76 21.47 -24.26
CA PRO A 329 -9.06 20.82 -24.33
C PRO A 329 -9.81 21.19 -25.62
N VAL A 330 -10.37 20.19 -26.31
CA VAL A 330 -11.19 20.40 -27.51
C VAL A 330 -12.54 19.75 -27.31
N GLU A 331 -13.61 20.46 -27.67
CA GLU A 331 -14.98 19.95 -27.68
C GLU A 331 -15.44 19.81 -29.13
N ILE A 332 -15.93 18.63 -29.46
CA ILE A 332 -16.31 18.27 -30.83
C ILE A 332 -17.57 17.42 -30.81
N MET A 333 -18.41 17.60 -31.82
CA MET A 333 -19.59 16.77 -32.03
C MET A 333 -19.21 15.62 -32.97
N LEU A 334 -19.38 14.37 -32.53
CA LEU A 334 -19.16 13.18 -33.34
C LEU A 334 -20.47 12.39 -33.48
N PRO A 335 -20.74 11.75 -34.63
CA PRO A 335 -21.88 10.85 -34.72
C PRO A 335 -21.73 9.66 -33.77
N ALA A 336 -22.83 9.10 -33.29
CA ALA A 336 -22.81 7.86 -32.52
C ALA A 336 -22.23 6.72 -33.38
N GLY A 337 -21.23 6.00 -32.85
CA GLY A 337 -20.50 4.99 -33.62
C GLY A 337 -19.03 4.83 -33.19
N GLN A 338 -18.27 4.06 -33.95
CA GLN A 338 -16.86 3.80 -33.68
C GLN A 338 -15.96 4.88 -34.29
N HIS A 339 -15.00 5.37 -33.51
CA HIS A 339 -14.02 6.37 -33.92
C HIS A 339 -12.62 5.97 -33.42
N GLN A 340 -11.58 6.39 -34.15
CA GLN A 340 -10.19 6.31 -33.72
C GLN A 340 -9.73 7.67 -33.24
N LEU A 341 -9.39 7.80 -31.96
CA LEU A 341 -8.77 8.99 -31.39
C LEU A 341 -7.26 8.83 -31.33
N MET A 342 -6.55 9.89 -31.70
CA MET A 342 -5.12 10.02 -31.50
C MET A 342 -4.78 11.43 -30.98
N VAL A 343 -4.04 11.50 -29.88
CA VAL A 343 -3.55 12.75 -29.26
C VAL A 343 -2.03 12.70 -29.21
N GLU A 344 -1.37 13.69 -29.79
CA GLU A 344 0.08 13.73 -29.99
C GLU A 344 0.68 15.01 -29.42
N LYS A 345 1.80 14.92 -28.71
CA LYS A 345 2.57 16.10 -28.30
C LYS A 345 4.07 15.81 -28.43
N PRO A 346 4.88 16.73 -28.98
CA PRO A 346 6.33 16.56 -28.99
C PRO A 346 6.87 16.30 -27.57
N GLY A 347 7.63 15.22 -27.40
CA GLY A 347 8.16 14.80 -26.09
C GLY A 347 7.24 13.89 -25.27
N TYR A 348 6.15 13.40 -25.85
CA TYR A 348 5.17 12.52 -25.21
C TYR A 348 4.86 11.30 -26.08
N GLN A 349 4.54 10.16 -25.45
CA GLN A 349 4.11 8.99 -26.21
C GLN A 349 2.74 9.30 -26.83
N PRO A 350 2.54 9.08 -28.15
CA PRO A 350 1.24 9.28 -28.77
C PRO A 350 0.16 8.44 -28.10
N TYR A 351 -0.89 9.08 -27.61
CA TYR A 351 -2.04 8.38 -27.04
C TYR A 351 -3.00 8.02 -28.18
N SER A 352 -3.22 6.71 -28.41
CA SER A 352 -4.12 6.22 -29.47
C SER A 352 -5.15 5.24 -28.88
N ARG A 353 -6.43 5.42 -29.23
CA ARG A 353 -7.53 4.60 -28.70
C ARG A 353 -8.70 4.48 -29.69
N GLN A 354 -9.21 3.27 -29.87
CA GLN A 354 -10.55 3.04 -30.44
C GLN A 354 -11.63 3.36 -29.41
N MET A 355 -12.63 4.13 -29.82
CA MET A 355 -13.70 4.61 -28.94
C MET A 355 -15.06 4.42 -29.63
N ILE A 356 -16.03 3.85 -28.90
CA ILE A 356 -17.42 3.69 -29.37
C ILE A 356 -18.26 4.76 -28.68
N MET A 357 -18.78 5.71 -29.44
CA MET A 357 -19.57 6.83 -28.95
C MET A 357 -21.06 6.46 -28.95
N THR A 358 -21.65 6.35 -27.77
CA THR A 358 -23.10 6.13 -27.60
C THR A 358 -23.77 7.22 -26.73
N LYS A 359 -23.00 8.05 -26.03
CA LYS A 359 -23.44 9.20 -25.22
C LYS A 359 -22.31 10.21 -25.01
N ASP A 360 -22.64 11.43 -24.57
CA ASP A 360 -21.68 12.50 -24.27
C ASP A 360 -20.57 12.00 -23.36
N SER A 361 -19.33 12.27 -23.76
CA SER A 361 -18.16 11.60 -23.21
C SER A 361 -16.98 12.56 -23.09
N VAL A 362 -16.35 12.56 -21.91
CA VAL A 362 -15.07 13.24 -21.73
C VAL A 362 -13.96 12.19 -21.84
N ILE A 363 -13.08 12.36 -22.82
CA ILE A 363 -11.96 11.46 -23.01
C ILE A 363 -10.70 12.13 -22.51
N TRP A 364 -10.10 11.51 -21.50
CA TRP A 364 -8.79 11.91 -21.01
C TRP A 364 -7.71 11.14 -21.72
N ALA A 365 -6.93 11.83 -22.55
CA ALA A 365 -5.67 11.35 -23.06
C ALA A 365 -4.59 11.64 -22.01
N ASN A 366 -4.21 10.63 -21.23
CA ASN A 366 -3.05 10.77 -20.36
C ASN A 366 -1.80 10.59 -21.23
N LEU A 367 -1.27 11.70 -21.74
CA LEU A 367 0.02 11.71 -22.41
C LEU A 367 1.09 11.50 -21.36
N GLU A 368 1.62 10.28 -21.32
CA GLU A 368 2.85 10.03 -20.60
C GLU A 368 3.95 10.83 -21.29
N GLU A 369 4.68 11.63 -20.51
CA GLU A 369 5.97 12.13 -21.00
C GLU A 369 6.67 10.92 -21.58
N ILE A 370 7.21 11.03 -22.79
CA ILE A 370 8.39 10.25 -23.09
C ILE A 370 9.31 10.74 -22.01
N ASP A 371 9.45 9.92 -20.96
CA ASP A 371 9.92 10.33 -19.65
C ASP A 371 10.98 11.39 -19.90
N ASN A 372 10.79 12.63 -19.40
CA ASN A 372 11.93 13.54 -19.31
C ASN A 372 12.85 12.99 -18.24
N ALA A 373 13.32 11.76 -18.46
CA ALA A 373 14.52 11.21 -17.97
C ALA A 373 15.56 12.33 -18.05
N SER A 374 16.19 12.61 -16.91
CA SER A 374 17.32 13.54 -16.77
C SER A 374 17.01 14.95 -16.23
N LYS A 375 16.52 15.09 -14.99
CA LYS A 375 17.12 16.14 -14.13
C LYS A 375 18.35 15.51 -13.46
N PRO A 376 19.58 15.99 -13.76
CA PRO A 376 20.79 15.40 -13.17
C PRO A 376 20.74 15.60 -11.66
N GLY A 377 21.16 14.60 -10.89
CA GLY A 377 21.18 14.70 -9.43
C GLY A 377 19.82 14.52 -8.75
N LYS A 378 18.71 14.34 -9.49
CA LYS A 378 17.40 14.00 -8.90
C LYS A 378 17.51 12.65 -8.22
N ARG A 379 17.24 12.61 -6.90
CA ARG A 379 17.17 11.39 -6.10
C ARG A 379 15.75 10.85 -6.05
N PHE A 380 15.59 9.54 -6.19
CA PHE A 380 14.32 8.85 -6.00
C PHE A 380 14.56 7.45 -5.45
N SER A 381 13.50 6.79 -5.00
CA SER A 381 13.53 5.39 -4.58
C SER A 381 12.22 4.77 -5.03
N ASP A 382 12.31 3.63 -5.69
CA ASP A 382 11.11 2.85 -6.02
C ASP A 382 10.52 2.21 -4.76
N GLN A 383 9.22 1.97 -4.81
CA GLN A 383 8.45 1.35 -3.73
C GLN A 383 8.56 -0.18 -3.82
N LEU A 384 8.80 -0.82 -2.68
CA LEU A 384 8.70 -2.27 -2.51
C LEU A 384 7.45 -2.63 -1.70
N SER A 385 7.06 -3.90 -1.70
CA SER A 385 5.98 -4.44 -0.88
C SER A 385 6.19 -4.14 0.61
N ASN A 386 5.10 -4.05 1.38
CA ASN A 386 5.10 -3.76 2.82
C ASN A 386 5.74 -2.40 3.18
N ASN A 387 5.48 -1.35 2.39
CA ASN A 387 5.99 0.02 2.61
C ASN A 387 7.53 0.15 2.64
N ARG A 388 8.27 -0.84 2.13
CA ARG A 388 9.74 -0.79 2.04
C ARG A 388 10.20 -0.02 0.79
N LYS A 389 11.47 0.38 0.77
CA LYS A 389 12.04 1.23 -0.28
C LYS A 389 13.26 0.57 -0.91
N ALA A 390 13.33 0.61 -2.24
CA ALA A 390 14.51 0.23 -3.01
C ALA A 390 15.72 1.14 -2.66
N PRO A 391 16.94 0.83 -3.14
CA PRO A 391 18.06 1.74 -3.03
C PRO A 391 17.73 3.13 -3.60
N ILE A 392 18.19 4.19 -2.93
CA ILE A 392 18.01 5.56 -3.43
C ILE A 392 18.87 5.72 -4.69
N MET A 393 18.21 5.97 -5.80
CA MET A 393 18.79 6.15 -7.12
C MET A 393 19.00 7.63 -7.43
N VAL A 394 20.03 7.94 -8.20
CA VAL A 394 20.27 9.27 -8.75
C VAL A 394 20.43 9.24 -10.27
N VAL A 395 19.83 10.22 -10.94
CA VAL A 395 19.79 10.27 -12.41
C VAL A 395 21.07 10.87 -12.98
N ILE A 396 21.67 10.16 -13.95
CA ILE A 396 22.77 10.58 -14.81
C ILE A 396 22.22 10.85 -16.21
N LYS A 397 22.47 12.04 -16.77
CA LYS A 397 21.88 12.44 -18.06
C LYS A 397 22.49 11.70 -19.25
N ALA A 398 21.76 11.66 -20.36
CA ALA A 398 22.40 11.53 -21.66
C ALA A 398 23.32 12.73 -21.92
N GLY A 399 24.44 12.51 -22.58
CA GLY A 399 25.44 13.55 -22.80
C GLY A 399 26.80 13.01 -23.19
N ASN A 400 27.75 13.93 -23.36
CA ASN A 400 29.15 13.62 -23.59
C ASN A 400 29.88 13.64 -22.26
N TYR A 401 30.69 12.62 -22.02
CA TYR A 401 31.47 12.43 -20.80
C TYR A 401 32.91 12.12 -21.17
N GLN A 402 33.82 12.37 -20.23
CA GLN A 402 35.23 12.03 -20.34
C GLN A 402 35.54 10.94 -19.32
N ILE A 403 36.11 9.83 -19.79
CA ILE A 403 36.47 8.65 -18.97
C ILE A 403 37.89 8.19 -19.33
N GLY A 404 38.39 7.13 -18.71
CA GLY A 404 39.77 6.66 -18.87
C GLY A 404 40.76 7.43 -18.00
N GLN A 405 42.03 7.05 -18.03
CA GLN A 405 43.04 7.72 -17.21
C GLN A 405 43.11 9.21 -17.60
N HIS A 406 43.15 10.11 -16.61
CA HIS A 406 43.11 11.57 -16.81
C HIS A 406 41.97 12.09 -17.72
N ALA A 407 40.87 11.34 -17.82
CA ALA A 407 39.70 11.70 -18.61
C ALA A 407 40.00 11.93 -20.10
N GLU A 408 40.91 11.13 -20.67
CA GLU A 408 41.36 11.24 -22.05
C GLU A 408 40.39 10.67 -23.10
N ARG A 409 39.44 9.81 -22.69
CA ARG A 409 38.54 9.09 -23.59
C ARG A 409 37.13 9.71 -23.58
N PRO A 410 36.72 10.40 -24.67
CA PRO A 410 35.35 10.90 -24.78
C PRO A 410 34.38 9.75 -25.04
N ILE A 411 33.23 9.77 -24.38
CA ILE A 411 32.13 8.83 -24.60
C ILE A 411 30.79 9.56 -24.62
N LYS A 412 29.86 9.08 -25.45
CA LYS A 412 28.50 9.61 -25.52
C LYS A 412 27.52 8.60 -24.93
N ILE A 413 26.80 9.02 -23.89
CA ILE A 413 25.66 8.28 -23.35
C ILE A 413 24.40 8.77 -24.07
N VAL A 414 23.77 7.89 -24.85
CA VAL A 414 22.60 8.22 -25.68
C VAL A 414 21.32 8.25 -24.85
N LYS A 415 21.18 7.32 -23.91
CA LYS A 415 20.04 7.23 -23.00
C LYS A 415 20.50 7.47 -21.57
N PRO A 416 19.80 8.31 -20.81
CA PRO A 416 20.11 8.47 -19.40
C PRO A 416 19.87 7.19 -18.63
N PHE A 417 20.46 7.12 -17.44
CA PHE A 417 20.28 5.99 -16.53
C PHE A 417 20.27 6.53 -15.10
N SER A 418 19.78 5.73 -14.15
CA SER A 418 19.92 6.04 -12.73
C SER A 418 20.86 5.05 -12.06
N ILE A 419 21.63 5.50 -11.08
CA ILE A 419 22.56 4.66 -10.32
C ILE A 419 22.31 4.82 -8.82
N ALA A 420 22.47 3.73 -8.06
CA ALA A 420 22.33 3.80 -6.61
C ALA A 420 23.36 4.77 -6.01
N THR A 421 22.86 5.66 -5.16
CA THR A 421 23.66 6.70 -4.49
C THR A 421 24.74 6.11 -3.58
N THR A 422 24.55 4.89 -3.07
CA THR A 422 25.48 4.15 -2.21
C THR A 422 25.61 2.72 -2.72
N PRO A 423 26.67 1.98 -2.34
CA PRO A 423 26.70 0.52 -2.50
C PRO A 423 25.50 -0.13 -1.80
N VAL A 424 25.08 -1.30 -2.27
CA VAL A 424 24.00 -2.07 -1.62
C VAL A 424 24.40 -2.37 -0.18
N THR A 425 23.50 -2.09 0.77
CA THR A 425 23.80 -2.25 2.20
C THR A 425 23.50 -3.67 2.69
N VAL A 426 24.08 -4.03 3.83
CA VAL A 426 23.79 -5.30 4.54
C VAL A 426 22.28 -5.42 4.81
N LYS A 427 21.61 -4.33 5.20
CA LYS A 427 20.15 -4.34 5.40
C LYS A 427 19.38 -4.67 4.12
N GLN A 428 19.69 -3.97 3.02
CA GLN A 428 19.04 -4.18 1.72
C GLN A 428 19.25 -5.60 1.21
N PHE A 429 20.47 -6.13 1.35
CA PHE A 429 20.76 -7.50 0.94
C PHE A 429 20.08 -8.54 1.85
N ARG A 430 19.99 -8.28 3.16
CA ARG A 430 19.26 -9.13 4.10
C ARG A 430 17.77 -9.22 3.76
N GLU A 431 17.15 -8.12 3.32
CA GLU A 431 15.75 -8.12 2.87
C GLU A 431 15.56 -9.08 1.70
N PHE A 432 16.42 -8.99 0.67
CA PHE A 432 16.45 -9.94 -0.44
C PHE A 432 16.57 -11.40 0.03
N VAL A 433 17.56 -11.69 0.90
CA VAL A 433 17.78 -13.06 1.40
C VAL A 433 16.60 -13.55 2.25
N SER A 434 15.98 -12.67 3.05
CA SER A 434 14.85 -13.05 3.91
C SER A 434 13.59 -13.43 3.14
N GLU A 435 13.37 -12.84 1.96
CA GLU A 435 12.22 -13.16 1.12
C GLU A 435 12.43 -14.39 0.24
N THR A 436 13.67 -14.57 -0.22
CA THR A 436 13.98 -15.57 -1.26
C THR A 436 14.64 -16.82 -0.70
N ASN A 437 15.07 -16.80 0.56
CA ASN A 437 15.97 -17.80 1.15
C ASN A 437 17.25 -18.02 0.33
N PHE A 438 17.72 -16.97 -0.35
CA PHE A 438 18.88 -17.04 -1.24
C PHE A 438 20.16 -17.42 -0.46
N VAL A 439 20.93 -18.34 -1.03
CA VAL A 439 22.23 -18.78 -0.54
C VAL A 439 23.30 -18.24 -1.48
N THR A 440 24.21 -17.41 -0.96
CA THR A 440 25.29 -16.82 -1.77
C THR A 440 26.31 -17.87 -2.20
N ASP A 441 27.05 -17.57 -3.26
CA ASP A 441 28.19 -18.41 -3.69
C ASP A 441 29.21 -18.63 -2.56
N ALA A 442 29.43 -17.60 -1.72
CA ALA A 442 30.27 -17.70 -0.54
C ALA A 442 29.74 -18.71 0.49
N GLU A 443 28.43 -18.70 0.74
CA GLU A 443 27.75 -19.67 1.61
C GLU A 443 27.70 -21.08 0.99
N ASN A 444 27.71 -21.18 -0.34
CA ASN A 444 27.68 -22.43 -1.10
C ASN A 444 29.09 -23.02 -1.37
N GLY A 445 30.00 -22.86 -0.41
CA GLY A 445 31.32 -23.53 -0.41
C GLY A 445 32.44 -22.81 -1.14
N LEU A 446 32.19 -21.68 -1.83
CA LEU A 446 33.28 -20.86 -2.39
C LEU A 446 33.92 -19.93 -1.33
N GLY A 447 33.28 -19.75 -0.18
CA GLY A 447 33.81 -18.94 0.92
C GLY A 447 33.93 -17.46 0.56
N CYS A 448 34.71 -16.72 1.34
CA CYS A 448 34.99 -15.31 1.09
C CYS A 448 36.48 -15.04 1.18
N SER A 449 37.03 -14.40 0.15
CA SER A 449 38.45 -14.04 0.11
C SER A 449 38.75 -12.80 0.95
N ALA A 450 39.94 -12.74 1.53
CA ALA A 450 40.44 -11.59 2.26
C ALA A 450 41.90 -11.32 1.89
N LEU A 451 42.33 -10.06 1.97
CA LEU A 451 43.75 -9.72 1.90
C LEU A 451 44.40 -9.98 3.26
N VAL A 452 45.32 -10.94 3.31
CA VAL A 452 46.10 -11.29 4.50
C VAL A 452 47.57 -11.14 4.16
N TYR A 453 48.25 -10.18 4.80
CA TYR A 453 49.65 -9.81 4.52
C TYR A 453 49.93 -9.55 3.02
N GLY A 454 49.02 -8.83 2.36
CA GLY A 454 49.14 -8.47 0.94
C GLY A 454 48.87 -9.61 -0.04
N LYS A 455 48.47 -10.79 0.43
CA LYS A 455 48.08 -11.93 -0.40
C LYS A 455 46.59 -12.22 -0.25
N THR A 456 45.91 -12.47 -1.37
CA THR A 456 44.53 -12.93 -1.35
C THR A 456 44.47 -14.35 -0.80
N LYS A 457 43.69 -14.55 0.26
CA LYS A 457 43.44 -15.86 0.88
C LYS A 457 41.95 -16.13 0.90
N GLN A 458 41.55 -17.29 0.37
CA GLN A 458 40.17 -17.77 0.41
C GLN A 458 39.85 -18.32 1.81
N LEU A 459 38.79 -17.82 2.44
CA LEU A 459 38.33 -18.25 3.76
C LEU A 459 36.96 -18.94 3.61
N LEU A 460 36.95 -20.27 3.65
CA LEU A 460 35.76 -21.09 3.37
C LEU A 460 34.61 -20.86 4.35
N ASN A 461 34.93 -20.49 5.60
CA ASN A 461 33.92 -20.27 6.66
C ASN A 461 33.45 -18.80 6.75
N HIS A 462 33.73 -17.98 5.73
CA HIS A 462 33.36 -16.56 5.71
C HIS A 462 32.36 -16.28 4.59
N SER A 463 31.41 -15.38 4.86
CA SER A 463 30.35 -14.96 3.93
C SER A 463 29.91 -13.53 4.25
N TRP A 464 28.90 -13.03 3.55
CA TRP A 464 28.33 -11.70 3.80
C TRP A 464 27.80 -11.53 5.24
N ARG A 465 27.44 -12.63 5.91
CA ARG A 465 27.00 -12.64 7.32
C ARG A 465 28.17 -12.57 8.32
N ASN A 466 29.33 -13.05 7.91
CA ASN A 466 30.55 -13.08 8.71
C ASN A 466 31.79 -12.82 7.82
N PRO A 467 32.04 -11.56 7.43
CA PRO A 467 33.11 -11.21 6.50
C PRO A 467 34.50 -11.13 7.15
N GLY A 468 34.61 -11.43 8.46
CA GLY A 468 35.85 -11.33 9.24
C GLY A 468 35.99 -10.02 10.03
N PHE A 469 34.99 -9.14 9.98
CA PHE A 469 34.87 -7.93 10.80
C PHE A 469 33.40 -7.60 11.04
N LYS A 470 33.12 -6.71 12.01
CA LYS A 470 31.74 -6.30 12.33
C LYS A 470 31.21 -5.34 11.27
N GLN A 471 29.99 -5.60 10.79
CA GLN A 471 29.24 -4.72 9.91
C GLN A 471 27.91 -4.32 10.54
N SER A 472 27.49 -3.07 10.30
CA SER A 472 26.15 -2.58 10.63
C SER A 472 25.21 -2.74 9.44
N ASP A 473 23.91 -2.54 9.68
CA ASP A 473 22.88 -2.54 8.63
C ASP A 473 23.13 -1.55 7.50
N ASN A 474 23.82 -0.43 7.80
CA ASN A 474 24.19 0.59 6.82
C ASN A 474 25.61 0.39 6.28
N SER A 475 26.29 -0.72 6.57
CA SER A 475 27.57 -1.05 5.91
C SER A 475 27.32 -1.60 4.51
N PRO A 476 28.24 -1.43 3.55
CA PRO A 476 28.11 -2.08 2.25
C PRO A 476 28.17 -3.60 2.43
N VAL A 477 27.29 -4.33 1.74
CA VAL A 477 27.37 -5.79 1.73
C VAL A 477 28.63 -6.23 1.00
N VAL A 478 29.38 -7.17 1.58
CA VAL A 478 30.62 -7.73 1.01
C VAL A 478 30.53 -9.25 0.94
N CYS A 479 31.57 -9.90 0.42
CA CYS A 479 31.59 -11.34 0.16
C CYS A 479 30.52 -11.76 -0.86
N ILE A 480 30.23 -10.88 -1.83
CA ILE A 480 29.22 -11.08 -2.86
C ILE A 480 29.92 -11.37 -4.18
N SER A 481 29.54 -12.46 -4.86
CA SER A 481 30.00 -12.74 -6.22
C SER A 481 29.25 -11.91 -7.26
N ARG A 482 29.74 -11.85 -8.50
CA ARG A 482 29.01 -11.19 -9.59
C ARG A 482 27.63 -11.82 -9.80
N ARG A 483 27.53 -13.15 -9.65
CA ARG A 483 26.25 -13.89 -9.78
C ARG A 483 25.25 -13.52 -8.69
N ASP A 484 25.71 -13.43 -7.45
CA ASP A 484 24.87 -13.01 -6.31
C ASP A 484 24.34 -11.58 -6.52
N ALA A 485 25.19 -10.67 -7.00
CA ALA A 485 24.82 -9.29 -7.29
C ALA A 485 23.81 -9.17 -8.45
N MET A 486 23.96 -10.00 -9.49
CA MET A 486 22.97 -10.12 -10.57
C MET A 486 21.65 -10.70 -10.07
N ALA A 487 21.68 -11.71 -9.18
CA ALA A 487 20.48 -12.29 -8.57
C ALA A 487 19.70 -11.25 -7.76
N TYR A 488 20.39 -10.44 -6.95
CA TYR A 488 19.79 -9.31 -6.24
C TYR A 488 19.14 -8.30 -7.20
N SER A 489 19.85 -7.91 -8.27
CA SER A 489 19.34 -6.94 -9.26
C SER A 489 18.08 -7.46 -9.98
N ASN A 490 18.06 -8.75 -10.31
CA ASN A 490 16.90 -9.43 -10.90
C ASN A 490 15.71 -9.50 -9.93
N TRP A 491 15.97 -9.81 -8.65
CA TRP A 491 14.93 -9.78 -7.62
C TRP A 491 14.34 -8.36 -7.49
N LEU A 492 15.20 -7.34 -7.43
CA LEU A 492 14.76 -5.95 -7.32
C LEU A 492 13.93 -5.52 -8.54
N SER A 493 14.30 -5.98 -9.73
CA SER A 493 13.54 -5.71 -10.95
C SER A 493 12.11 -6.26 -10.89
N ARG A 494 11.96 -7.50 -10.43
CA ARG A 494 10.64 -8.15 -10.32
C ARG A 494 9.73 -7.46 -9.31
N HIS A 495 10.29 -6.98 -8.21
CA HIS A 495 9.50 -6.38 -7.12
C HIS A 495 9.13 -4.92 -7.36
N THR A 496 9.91 -4.21 -8.17
CA THR A 496 9.64 -2.80 -8.50
C THR A 496 8.90 -2.63 -9.83
N GLY A 497 8.89 -3.65 -10.69
CA GLY A 497 8.38 -3.54 -12.06
C GLY A 497 9.31 -2.73 -13.00
N HIS A 498 10.51 -2.37 -12.53
CA HIS A 498 11.50 -1.61 -13.29
C HIS A 498 12.74 -2.45 -13.58
N ASN A 499 13.53 -2.04 -14.58
CA ASN A 499 14.71 -2.81 -14.99
C ASN A 499 15.96 -2.36 -14.21
N TYR A 500 16.35 -3.17 -13.21
CA TYR A 500 17.58 -3.03 -12.42
C TYR A 500 18.66 -4.01 -12.87
N SER A 501 19.91 -3.53 -12.95
CA SER A 501 21.08 -4.33 -13.30
C SER A 501 22.34 -3.84 -12.58
N LEU A 502 23.47 -4.52 -12.77
CA LEU A 502 24.78 -3.97 -12.43
C LEU A 502 25.14 -2.84 -13.40
N PRO A 503 25.90 -1.81 -12.96
CA PRO A 503 26.40 -0.78 -13.87
C PRO A 503 27.43 -1.36 -14.83
N SER A 504 27.43 -0.96 -16.10
CA SER A 504 28.63 -1.13 -16.92
C SER A 504 29.80 -0.33 -16.35
N GLU A 505 31.04 -0.71 -16.68
CA GLU A 505 32.25 0.04 -16.24
C GLU A 505 32.15 1.52 -16.61
N THR A 506 31.63 1.81 -17.80
CA THR A 506 31.39 3.17 -18.29
C THR A 506 30.37 3.92 -17.43
N GLN A 507 29.22 3.31 -17.14
CA GLN A 507 28.19 3.94 -16.29
C GLN A 507 28.72 4.21 -14.89
N TRP A 508 29.47 3.25 -14.33
CA TRP A 508 30.11 3.39 -13.03
C TRP A 508 31.11 4.54 -13.02
N GLU A 509 32.00 4.61 -14.01
CA GLU A 509 33.04 5.64 -14.04
C GLU A 509 32.46 7.05 -14.23
N ILE A 510 31.47 7.21 -15.11
CA ILE A 510 30.74 8.47 -15.28
C ILE A 510 30.12 8.92 -13.96
N ALA A 511 29.45 7.99 -13.27
CA ALA A 511 28.83 8.26 -11.98
C ALA A 511 29.88 8.62 -10.92
N ALA A 512 31.02 7.93 -10.89
CA ALA A 512 32.09 8.13 -9.93
C ALA A 512 32.80 9.48 -10.09
N ARG A 513 33.06 9.90 -11.34
CA ARG A 513 33.71 11.17 -11.67
C ARG A 513 32.92 12.39 -11.22
N GLY A 514 31.59 12.33 -11.24
CA GLY A 514 30.76 13.46 -10.85
C GLY A 514 31.00 14.73 -11.69
N GLY A 515 31.48 14.58 -12.93
CA GLY A 515 31.92 15.67 -13.81
C GLY A 515 33.39 16.05 -13.71
N SER A 516 34.17 15.48 -12.78
CA SER A 516 35.60 15.75 -12.65
C SER A 516 36.47 14.97 -13.66
N GLN A 517 37.60 15.56 -14.02
CA GLN A 517 38.64 14.94 -14.84
C GLN A 517 39.82 14.38 -14.02
N SER A 518 39.90 14.70 -12.74
CA SER A 518 40.97 14.27 -11.82
C SER A 518 40.85 12.79 -11.39
N ASP A 519 41.88 12.29 -10.72
CA ASP A 519 41.97 10.90 -10.22
C ASP A 519 40.89 10.54 -9.19
N TYR A 520 40.47 11.51 -8.37
CA TYR A 520 39.29 11.45 -7.50
C TYR A 520 38.33 12.57 -7.88
N TRP A 521 37.04 12.46 -7.56
CA TRP A 521 36.09 13.51 -7.96
C TRP A 521 36.38 14.89 -7.33
N TRP A 522 37.17 14.92 -6.25
CA TRP A 522 37.55 16.13 -5.52
C TRP A 522 38.97 16.65 -5.81
N GLY A 523 39.72 16.00 -6.70
CA GLY A 523 41.10 16.36 -7.04
C GLY A 523 42.00 15.14 -7.24
N ASP A 524 43.31 15.36 -7.39
CA ASP A 524 44.28 14.29 -7.68
C ASP A 524 44.94 13.69 -6.42
N ASP A 525 44.70 14.28 -5.25
CA ASP A 525 45.16 13.76 -3.96
C ASP A 525 43.98 13.14 -3.19
N ILE A 526 44.20 11.96 -2.62
CA ILE A 526 43.23 11.28 -1.76
C ILE A 526 42.91 12.12 -0.51
N GLY A 527 43.90 12.82 0.04
CA GLY A 527 43.79 13.55 1.31
C GLY A 527 43.37 12.67 2.50
N VAL A 528 42.96 13.31 3.59
CA VAL A 528 42.45 12.65 4.81
C VAL A 528 40.94 12.90 4.94
N GLY A 529 40.20 11.88 5.36
CA GLY A 529 38.78 12.03 5.69
C GLY A 529 37.84 12.20 4.49
N ARG A 530 38.27 11.80 3.28
CA ARG A 530 37.47 11.84 2.04
C ARG A 530 37.02 10.48 1.52
N ALA A 531 37.67 9.41 1.97
CA ALA A 531 37.39 8.03 1.57
C ALA A 531 37.90 7.04 2.63
N ASN A 532 37.43 5.80 2.54
CA ASN A 532 37.95 4.69 3.34
C ASN A 532 38.84 3.77 2.48
N THR A 533 40.16 3.92 2.57
CA THR A 533 41.15 3.02 1.94
C THR A 533 42.16 2.55 3.00
N GLY A 534 43.09 1.66 2.66
CA GLY A 534 44.05 1.09 3.63
C GLY A 534 44.88 2.14 4.39
N TRP A 535 45.14 3.29 3.76
CA TRP A 535 46.02 4.33 4.32
C TRP A 535 45.44 5.74 4.18
N SER A 536 44.12 5.89 4.11
CA SER A 536 43.48 7.22 4.04
C SER A 536 43.37 7.94 5.39
N GLY A 537 43.81 7.30 6.48
CA GLY A 537 43.74 7.87 7.84
C GLY A 537 42.31 7.91 8.42
N SER A 538 41.35 7.24 7.78
CA SER A 538 40.01 7.05 8.34
C SER A 538 40.03 6.13 9.57
N ALA A 539 39.00 6.20 10.42
CA ALA A 539 38.86 5.30 11.57
C ALA A 539 38.81 3.80 11.19
N TRP A 540 38.45 3.50 9.95
CA TRP A 540 38.25 2.15 9.40
C TRP A 540 39.37 1.68 8.47
N SER A 541 40.34 2.55 8.16
CA SER A 541 41.45 2.26 7.24
C SER A 541 42.17 0.98 7.66
N ASN A 542 42.32 0.02 6.74
CA ASN A 542 42.93 -1.30 6.98
C ASN A 542 42.27 -2.12 8.12
N LYS A 543 41.07 -1.76 8.58
CA LYS A 543 40.34 -2.47 9.65
C LYS A 543 39.02 -3.08 9.18
N SER A 544 38.19 -2.30 8.48
CA SER A 544 36.87 -2.74 8.02
C SER A 544 36.27 -1.78 7.00
N THR A 545 35.08 -2.13 6.48
CA THR A 545 34.21 -1.16 5.79
C THR A 545 33.73 -0.08 6.77
N SER A 546 33.43 1.11 6.25
CA SER A 546 32.66 2.14 6.95
C SER A 546 31.16 2.01 6.58
N PRO A 547 30.22 2.54 7.39
CA PRO A 547 28.86 2.76 6.93
C PRO A 547 28.86 3.54 5.60
N VAL A 548 27.92 3.24 4.72
CA VAL A 548 27.76 3.99 3.46
C VAL A 548 27.45 5.45 3.74
N ALA A 549 27.87 6.35 2.84
CA ALA A 549 27.74 7.80 2.97
C ALA A 549 28.42 8.39 4.23
N SER A 550 29.49 7.75 4.72
CA SER A 550 30.34 8.33 5.79
C SER A 550 31.24 9.47 5.31
N PHE A 551 31.41 9.60 3.99
CA PHE A 551 32.23 10.63 3.34
C PHE A 551 31.36 11.48 2.40
N PRO A 552 31.82 12.67 1.98
CA PRO A 552 31.05 13.52 1.08
C PRO A 552 30.69 12.83 -0.24
N ALA A 553 29.48 13.11 -0.75
CA ALA A 553 29.11 12.71 -2.11
C ALA A 553 29.79 13.60 -3.15
N ASN A 554 29.97 13.05 -4.35
CA ASN A 554 30.38 13.83 -5.51
C ASN A 554 29.26 14.78 -5.99
N PRO A 555 29.51 15.66 -6.99
CA PRO A 555 28.50 16.60 -7.49
C PRO A 555 27.23 15.98 -8.07
N TYR A 556 27.27 14.68 -8.43
CA TYR A 556 26.08 13.93 -8.84
C TYR A 556 25.31 13.33 -7.65
N GLY A 557 25.80 13.51 -6.43
CA GLY A 557 25.17 12.99 -5.23
C GLY A 557 25.45 11.50 -5.00
N VAL A 558 26.52 10.95 -5.58
CA VAL A 558 26.95 9.56 -5.42
C VAL A 558 28.05 9.48 -4.36
N TYR A 559 27.91 8.55 -3.42
CA TYR A 559 28.81 8.30 -2.30
C TYR A 559 29.69 7.07 -2.55
N ASP A 560 30.81 7.04 -1.83
CA ASP A 560 31.70 5.87 -1.69
C ASP A 560 32.21 5.30 -3.02
N THR A 561 32.40 6.14 -4.03
CA THR A 561 32.95 5.72 -5.34
C THR A 561 34.47 5.60 -5.32
N ALA A 562 35.11 6.06 -4.24
CA ALA A 562 36.52 5.87 -3.95
C ALA A 562 36.67 5.23 -2.56
N GLY A 563 37.14 3.99 -2.54
CA GLY A 563 37.31 3.19 -1.33
C GLY A 563 36.02 2.54 -0.84
N ASN A 564 36.01 2.20 0.45
CA ASN A 564 35.04 1.36 1.13
C ASN A 564 35.02 -0.07 0.58
N VAL A 565 34.48 -0.31 -0.62
CA VAL A 565 34.46 -1.63 -1.26
C VAL A 565 34.69 -1.52 -2.77
N TRP A 566 35.37 -2.51 -3.34
CA TRP A 566 35.36 -2.73 -4.78
C TRP A 566 33.94 -3.10 -5.20
N GLU A 567 33.51 -2.64 -6.37
CA GLU A 567 32.14 -2.81 -6.81
C GLU A 567 32.06 -3.49 -8.17
N TRP A 568 31.33 -4.60 -8.22
CA TRP A 568 31.09 -5.33 -9.46
C TRP A 568 30.43 -4.46 -10.54
N SER A 569 30.98 -4.54 -11.76
CA SER A 569 30.37 -4.01 -12.97
C SER A 569 29.89 -5.11 -13.91
N ASP A 570 28.96 -4.75 -14.79
CA ASP A 570 28.51 -5.58 -15.90
C ASP A 570 29.41 -5.33 -17.13
N SER A 571 30.39 -6.21 -17.30
CA SER A 571 31.34 -6.18 -18.42
C SER A 571 31.60 -7.60 -18.91
N ASP A 572 32.05 -7.74 -20.16
CA ASP A 572 32.37 -9.04 -20.77
C ASP A 572 33.39 -9.80 -19.91
N MET A 573 34.37 -9.06 -19.38
CA MET A 573 35.29 -9.53 -18.35
C MET A 573 34.76 -9.12 -16.97
N PRO A 574 34.79 -9.98 -15.94
CA PRO A 574 34.36 -9.60 -14.60
C PRO A 574 35.34 -8.60 -14.00
N VAL A 575 34.88 -7.36 -13.87
CA VAL A 575 35.66 -6.24 -13.33
C VAL A 575 34.95 -5.67 -12.12
N ALA A 576 35.74 -5.21 -11.16
CA ALA A 576 35.28 -4.35 -10.09
C ALA A 576 36.01 -3.01 -10.12
N ARG A 577 35.34 -1.95 -9.65
CA ARG A 577 35.82 -0.56 -9.68
C ARG A 577 35.82 0.07 -8.28
N GLY A 578 36.59 1.14 -8.09
CA GLY A 578 36.50 2.04 -6.92
C GLY A 578 37.47 1.81 -5.77
N GLY A 579 38.22 0.72 -5.71
CA GLY A 579 39.10 0.45 -4.57
C GLY A 579 38.36 0.03 -3.30
N ALA A 580 39.08 -0.29 -2.22
CA ALA A 580 38.44 -0.73 -0.98
C ALA A 580 39.24 -0.34 0.28
N TRP A 581 38.63 -0.57 1.44
CA TRP A 581 39.16 -0.25 2.78
C TRP A 581 40.53 -0.86 3.11
N SER A 582 40.94 -1.92 2.40
CA SER A 582 42.20 -2.66 2.59
C SER A 582 43.22 -2.46 1.45
N PHE A 583 42.92 -1.59 0.49
CA PHE A 583 43.75 -1.33 -0.69
C PHE A 583 44.41 0.05 -0.63
N SER A 584 45.44 0.25 -1.45
CA SER A 584 46.14 1.54 -1.51
C SER A 584 45.20 2.65 -1.99
N PRO A 585 45.36 3.90 -1.55
CA PRO A 585 44.63 5.03 -2.13
C PRO A 585 44.71 5.08 -3.67
N GLY A 586 45.88 4.72 -4.23
CA GLY A 586 46.08 4.66 -5.67
C GLY A 586 45.15 3.68 -6.38
N SER A 587 44.73 2.60 -5.71
CA SER A 587 43.75 1.63 -6.25
C SER A 587 42.31 2.14 -6.23
N ALA A 588 42.04 3.25 -5.54
CA ALA A 588 40.73 3.89 -5.48
C ALA A 588 40.58 5.05 -6.48
N ARG A 589 41.57 5.28 -7.34
CA ARG A 589 41.44 6.24 -8.43
C ARG A 589 40.36 5.79 -9.39
N VAL A 590 39.62 6.75 -9.93
CA VAL A 590 38.40 6.50 -10.69
C VAL A 590 38.60 5.64 -11.95
N SER A 591 39.81 5.62 -12.51
CA SER A 591 40.18 4.82 -13.69
C SER A 591 40.67 3.40 -13.36
N GLU A 592 40.87 3.02 -12.09
CA GLU A 592 41.50 1.75 -11.67
C GLU A 592 40.57 0.55 -11.70
N ARG A 593 41.04 -0.55 -12.30
CA ARG A 593 40.25 -1.76 -12.57
C ARG A 593 40.80 -2.91 -11.75
N LEU A 594 39.93 -3.68 -11.12
CA LEU A 594 40.26 -4.96 -10.51
C LEU A 594 39.60 -6.08 -11.31
N GLU A 595 40.41 -6.84 -12.05
CA GLU A 595 39.94 -8.01 -12.80
C GLU A 595 39.89 -9.23 -11.87
N LEU A 596 38.77 -9.96 -11.93
CA LEU A 596 38.47 -11.08 -11.04
C LEU A 596 37.80 -12.21 -11.81
N LYS A 597 37.74 -13.40 -11.20
CA LYS A 597 36.86 -14.46 -11.71
C LYS A 597 35.40 -14.15 -11.37
N PRO A 598 34.40 -14.51 -12.19
CA PRO A 598 32.99 -14.20 -11.91
C PRO A 598 32.50 -14.72 -10.55
N GLU A 599 32.99 -15.88 -10.13
CA GLU A 599 32.69 -16.55 -8.88
C GLU A 599 33.48 -16.02 -7.67
N SER A 600 34.34 -15.00 -7.86
CA SER A 600 35.11 -14.41 -6.77
C SER A 600 34.17 -13.71 -5.80
N SER A 601 34.36 -13.96 -4.51
CA SER A 601 33.73 -13.24 -3.42
C SER A 601 34.85 -12.79 -2.48
N ALA A 602 34.80 -11.55 -1.99
CA ALA A 602 35.81 -11.04 -1.08
C ALA A 602 35.23 -10.05 -0.06
N ASN A 603 35.86 -9.94 1.11
CA ASN A 603 35.41 -9.07 2.20
C ASN A 603 35.69 -7.57 1.94
N TYR A 604 36.24 -7.27 0.77
CA TYR A 604 36.46 -5.96 0.21
C TYR A 604 35.66 -5.74 -1.08
N LEU A 605 34.78 -6.68 -1.46
CA LEU A 605 34.08 -6.73 -2.74
C LEU A 605 32.56 -6.78 -2.52
N GLY A 606 31.88 -5.76 -3.01
CA GLY A 606 30.43 -5.59 -3.00
C GLY A 606 29.94 -5.14 -4.37
N PHE A 607 28.85 -4.36 -4.40
CA PHE A 607 28.28 -3.86 -5.66
C PHE A 607 27.31 -2.70 -5.42
N ARG A 608 26.98 -2.01 -6.50
CA ARG A 608 25.83 -1.10 -6.59
C ARG A 608 24.99 -1.44 -7.81
N VAL A 609 23.77 -0.90 -7.89
CA VAL A 609 22.83 -1.18 -8.98
C VAL A 609 22.57 0.07 -9.82
N VAL A 610 22.19 -0.14 -11.08
CA VAL A 610 21.60 0.86 -11.97
C VAL A 610 20.16 0.49 -12.28
N ARG A 611 19.36 1.50 -12.66
CA ARG A 611 18.00 1.36 -13.15
C ARG A 611 17.89 2.10 -14.48
N ASN A 612 17.38 1.42 -15.51
CA ASN A 612 17.07 2.06 -16.79
C ASN A 612 15.88 3.01 -16.63
N ILE A 613 15.96 4.18 -17.27
CA ILE A 613 14.92 5.23 -17.25
C ILE A 613 14.59 5.72 -18.65
#